data_AF-A0A7S0RIG8-F1
#
_entry.id   AF-A0A7S0RIG8-F1
#
_cell.length_a   1.000
_cell.length_b   1.000
_cell.length_c   1.000
_cell.angle_alpha   90.00
_cell.angle_beta   90.00
_cell.angle_gamma   90.00
#
_symmetry.space_group_name_H-M   'P 1'
#
loop_
_entity.id
_entity.type
_entity.pdbx_description
1 polymer ?
#
loop_
_entity_poly.entity_id
_entity_poly.type
_entity_poly.pdbx_seq_one_letter_code
_entity_poly.pdbx_strand_id
1 'polypeptide(L)'
;HVFSSHKEFKDWFCNPLTGMAEGTAAVNAGTVERLHGVLRPFLLRRLKRDVEKQLPGKHEHIVKCRLSRRQRRLYEEYMASTETTSTLGSGNLLGIINVLMQLRKVCNHPDLFAGRPIESSFDMPEAMHLHYPTR
;
A
#
# COMPACT_ATOMS: atom_id res chain seq x y z
N HIS A 1 -27.09 25.48 16.77
CA HIS A 1 -26.84 24.65 15.59
C HIS A 1 -25.49 25.03 14.99
N VAL A 2 -24.47 24.17 15.08
CA VAL A 2 -23.09 24.51 14.66
C VAL A 2 -22.87 24.25 13.17
N PHE A 3 -23.57 23.27 12.58
CA PHE A 3 -23.59 23.01 11.14
C PHE A 3 -25.01 22.72 10.68
N SER A 4 -25.33 23.13 9.45
CA SER A 4 -26.63 22.91 8.82
C SER A 4 -26.61 21.66 7.94
N SER A 5 -25.42 21.18 7.54
CA SER A 5 -25.25 19.93 6.81
C SER A 5 -23.92 19.22 7.09
N HIS A 6 -23.89 17.90 6.89
CA HIS A 6 -22.65 17.12 6.92
C HIS A 6 -21.65 17.55 5.82
N LYS A 7 -22.15 18.11 4.72
CA LYS A 7 -21.32 18.61 3.61
C LYS A 7 -20.51 19.84 4.03
N GLU A 8 -21.13 20.79 4.73
CA GLU A 8 -20.45 21.97 5.28
C GLU A 8 -19.31 21.56 6.22
N PHE A 9 -19.54 20.59 7.09
CA PHE A 9 -18.50 20.08 7.99
C PHE A 9 -17.31 19.47 7.22
N LYS A 10 -17.58 18.69 6.16
CA LYS A 10 -16.53 18.11 5.31
C LYS A 10 -15.68 19.18 4.62
N ASP A 11 -16.32 20.23 4.12
CA ASP A 11 -15.61 21.30 3.42
C ASP A 11 -14.76 22.14 4.37
N TRP A 12 -15.28 22.41 5.58
CA TRP A 12 -14.60 23.22 6.58
C TRP A 12 -13.44 22.50 7.30
N PHE A 13 -13.54 21.17 7.47
CA PHE A 13 -12.57 20.42 8.27
C PHE A 13 -11.91 19.26 7.52
N CYS A 14 -12.64 18.41 6.81
CA CYS A 14 -12.06 17.20 6.20
C CYS A 14 -11.10 17.54 5.05
N ASN A 15 -11.54 18.33 4.08
CA ASN A 15 -10.74 18.67 2.91
C ASN A 15 -9.41 19.40 3.26
N PRO A 16 -9.40 20.45 4.11
CA PRO A 16 -8.14 21.11 4.49
C PRO A 16 -7.23 20.22 5.35
N LEU A 17 -7.78 19.37 6.23
CA LEU A 17 -6.98 18.46 7.04
C LEU A 17 -6.33 17.35 6.21
N THR A 18 -7.04 16.83 5.20
CA THR A 18 -6.47 15.87 4.25
C THR A 18 -5.31 16.50 3.48
N GLY A 19 -5.47 17.74 2.98
CA GLY A 19 -4.38 18.45 2.31
C GLY A 19 -3.17 18.71 3.23
N MET A 20 -3.40 19.01 4.50
CA MET A 20 -2.34 19.13 5.51
C MET A 20 -1.63 17.80 5.79
N ALA A 21 -2.37 16.69 5.87
CA ALA A 21 -1.82 15.36 6.13
C ALA A 21 -1.02 14.81 4.94
N GLU A 22 -1.44 15.13 3.72
CA GLU A 22 -0.76 14.77 2.47
C GLU A 22 0.42 15.71 2.14
N GLY A 23 0.63 16.76 2.94
CA GLY A 23 1.72 17.73 2.75
C GLY A 23 1.50 18.71 1.60
N THR A 24 0.28 18.76 1.03
CA THR A 24 -0.09 19.68 -0.06
C THR A 24 -0.51 21.05 0.44
N ALA A 25 -0.80 21.20 1.74
CA ALA A 25 -1.15 22.46 2.38
C ALA A 25 -0.37 22.67 3.70
N ALA A 26 -0.06 23.93 4.03
CA ALA A 26 0.58 24.28 5.29
C ALA A 26 -0.33 23.97 6.48
N VAL A 27 0.27 23.55 7.59
CA VAL A 27 -0.47 23.15 8.79
C VAL A 27 -1.23 24.34 9.37
N ASN A 28 -2.57 24.32 9.28
CA ASN A 28 -3.43 25.33 9.87
C ASN A 28 -3.90 24.91 11.27
N ALA A 29 -3.15 25.33 12.29
CA ALA A 29 -3.47 25.05 13.70
C ALA A 29 -4.86 25.58 14.12
N GLY A 30 -5.30 26.71 13.55
CA GLY A 30 -6.60 27.33 13.88
C GLY A 30 -7.79 26.47 13.46
N THR A 31 -7.69 25.78 12.31
CA THR A 31 -8.74 24.83 11.86
C THR A 31 -8.82 23.62 12.79
N VAL A 32 -7.68 23.10 13.24
CA VAL A 32 -7.60 21.97 14.19
C VAL A 32 -8.20 22.34 15.54
N GLU A 33 -7.90 23.53 16.06
CA GLU A 33 -8.44 24.01 17.35
C GLU A 33 -9.96 24.19 17.30
N ARG A 34 -10.48 24.78 16.21
CA ARG A 34 -11.93 24.91 15.98
C ARG A 34 -12.61 23.54 15.96
N LEU A 35 -12.02 22.55 15.28
CA LEU A 35 -12.55 21.19 15.25
C LEU A 35 -12.60 20.55 16.64
N HIS A 36 -11.53 20.71 17.43
CA HIS A 36 -11.49 20.23 18.81
C HIS A 36 -12.59 20.88 19.68
N GLY A 37 -12.84 22.19 19.52
CA GLY A 37 -13.90 22.89 20.25
C GLY A 37 -15.30 22.34 19.96
N VAL A 38 -15.59 22.06 18.69
CA VAL A 38 -16.87 21.49 18.26
C VAL A 38 -17.08 20.07 18.79
N LEU A 39 -16.04 19.23 18.74
CA LEU A 39 -16.16 17.80 19.07
C LEU A 39 -16.07 17.48 20.57
N ARG A 40 -15.47 18.37 21.37
CA ARG A 40 -15.23 18.18 22.81
C ARG A 40 -16.45 17.72 23.63
N PRO A 41 -17.68 18.24 23.44
CA PRO A 41 -18.84 17.77 24.21
C PRO A 41 -19.38 16.41 23.75
N PHE A 42 -18.97 15.90 22.58
CA PHE A 42 -19.52 14.68 21.98
C PHE A 42 -18.55 13.49 21.99
N LEU A 43 -17.24 13.72 22.15
CA LEU A 43 -16.22 12.69 22.12
C LEU A 43 -15.48 12.60 23.47
N LEU A 44 -15.53 11.43 24.09
CA LEU A 44 -14.67 11.09 25.22
C LEU A 44 -13.45 10.32 24.72
N ARG A 45 -12.25 10.89 24.89
CA ARG A 45 -10.98 10.26 24.52
C ARG A 45 -10.04 10.23 25.73
N ARG A 46 -9.58 9.04 26.14
CA ARG A 46 -8.56 8.83 27.19
C ARG A 46 -7.33 8.16 26.59
N LEU A 47 -6.15 8.40 27.16
CA LEU A 47 -4.91 7.76 26.73
C LEU A 47 -4.58 6.57 27.64
N LYS A 48 -3.91 5.53 27.13
CA LYS A 48 -3.55 4.34 27.91
C LYS A 48 -2.71 4.68 29.16
N ARG A 49 -1.87 5.72 29.06
CA ARG A 49 -1.12 6.28 30.19
C ARG A 49 -2.00 6.80 31.34
N ASP A 50 -3.23 7.24 31.05
CA ASP A 50 -4.17 7.82 32.02
C ASP A 50 -5.05 6.75 32.70
N VAL A 51 -5.04 5.51 32.20
CA VAL A 51 -5.89 4.41 32.69
C VAL A 51 -5.09 3.25 33.26
N GLU A 52 -3.90 2.96 32.74
CA GLU A 52 -3.21 1.70 33.04
C GLU A 52 -1.74 1.93 33.35
N LYS A 53 -1.51 2.35 34.59
CA LYS A 53 -0.19 2.73 35.12
C LYS A 53 0.76 1.54 35.35
N GLN A 54 0.24 0.31 35.26
CA GLN A 54 0.99 -0.93 35.43
C GLN A 54 1.56 -1.48 34.11
N LEU A 55 1.20 -0.90 32.96
CA LEU A 55 1.76 -1.35 31.68
C LEU A 55 3.16 -0.80 31.48
N PRO A 56 4.10 -1.63 30.99
CA PRO A 56 5.41 -1.17 30.56
C PRO A 56 5.29 -0.23 29.35
N GLY A 57 6.34 0.56 29.11
CA GLY A 57 6.42 1.45 27.97
C GLY A 57 6.33 0.70 26.64
N LYS A 58 5.68 1.32 25.64
CA LYS A 58 5.70 0.81 24.25
C LYS A 58 7.04 1.19 23.62
N HIS A 59 7.80 0.18 23.19
CA HIS A 59 9.01 0.36 22.39
C HIS A 59 8.73 -0.03 20.93
N GLU A 60 9.25 0.76 19.99
CA GLU A 60 9.14 0.50 18.56
C GLU A 60 10.52 0.28 17.97
N HIS A 61 10.74 -0.90 17.39
CA HIS A 61 12.00 -1.28 16.77
C HIS A 61 11.81 -1.36 15.26
N ILE A 62 12.51 -0.50 14.52
CA ILE A 62 12.47 -0.50 13.05
C ILE A 62 13.63 -1.35 12.52
N VAL A 63 13.31 -2.56 12.05
CA VAL A 63 14.30 -3.47 11.46
C VAL A 63 14.19 -3.42 9.94
N LYS A 64 15.26 -2.96 9.27
CA LYS A 64 15.31 -2.90 7.81
C LYS A 64 15.74 -4.24 7.23
N CYS A 65 14.89 -4.83 6.40
CA CYS A 65 15.16 -6.11 5.73
C CYS A 65 15.54 -5.90 4.25
N ARG A 66 16.40 -6.77 3.71
CA ARG A 66 16.74 -6.79 2.28
C ARG A 66 15.84 -7.78 1.55
N LEU A 67 15.52 -7.48 0.29
CA LEU A 67 14.83 -8.44 -0.59
C LEU A 67 15.73 -9.63 -0.95
N SER A 68 15.13 -10.81 -1.02
CA SER A 68 15.78 -12.01 -1.58
C SER A 68 16.07 -11.85 -3.07
N ARG A 69 16.94 -12.71 -3.63
CA ARG A 69 17.28 -12.68 -5.06
C ARG A 69 16.05 -12.83 -5.95
N ARG A 70 15.17 -13.78 -5.63
CA ARG A 70 13.92 -14.02 -6.39
C ARG A 70 12.96 -12.83 -6.29
N GLN A 71 12.75 -12.27 -5.09
CA GLN A 71 11.90 -11.09 -4.91
C GLN A 71 12.43 -9.89 -5.70
N ARG A 72 13.74 -9.63 -5.65
CA ARG A 72 14.36 -8.54 -6.42
C ARG A 72 14.12 -8.70 -7.91
N ARG A 73 14.35 -9.89 -8.45
CA ARG A 73 14.09 -10.20 -9.86
C ARG A 73 12.62 -9.96 -10.24
N LEU A 74 11.68 -10.52 -9.48
CA LEU A 74 10.24 -10.32 -9.72
C LEU A 74 9.83 -8.85 -9.63
N TYR A 75 10.41 -8.11 -8.68
CA TYR A 75 10.17 -6.68 -8.50
C TYR A 75 10.65 -5.88 -9.72
N GLU A 76 11.89 -6.13 -10.17
CA GLU A 76 12.50 -5.47 -11.33
C GLU A 76 11.77 -5.81 -12.63
N GLU A 77 11.47 -7.08 -12.87
CA GLU A 77 10.69 -7.54 -14.04
C GLU A 77 9.30 -6.90 -14.08
N TYR A 78 8.62 -6.84 -12.93
CA TYR A 78 7.30 -6.20 -12.84
C TYR A 78 7.39 -4.70 -13.11
N MET A 79 8.35 -3.99 -12.53
CA MET A 79 8.55 -2.54 -12.76
C MET A 79 8.99 -2.20 -14.19
N ALA A 80 9.66 -3.13 -14.87
CA ALA A 80 10.10 -2.96 -16.25
C ALA A 80 8.99 -3.25 -17.28
N SER A 81 7.88 -3.87 -16.87
CA SER A 81 6.76 -4.17 -17.77
C SER A 81 6.13 -2.89 -18.33
N THR A 82 5.99 -2.82 -19.66
CA THR A 82 5.41 -1.68 -20.39
C THR A 82 4.00 -1.31 -19.90
N GLU A 83 3.22 -2.29 -19.46
CA GLU A 83 1.88 -2.04 -18.90
C GLU A 83 1.96 -1.27 -17.57
N THR A 84 2.91 -1.64 -16.71
CA THR A 84 3.09 -0.98 -15.41
C THR A 84 3.63 0.43 -15.56
N THR A 85 4.60 0.64 -16.46
CA THR A 85 5.18 1.96 -16.72
C THR A 85 4.15 2.89 -17.35
N SER A 86 3.34 2.39 -18.29
CA SER A 86 2.22 3.11 -18.86
C SER A 86 1.17 3.48 -17.81
N THR A 87 0.79 2.54 -16.94
CA THR A 87 -0.19 2.76 -15.87
C THR A 87 0.29 3.83 -14.88
N LEU A 88 1.57 3.79 -14.50
CA LEU A 88 2.19 4.79 -13.63
C LEU A 88 2.24 6.18 -14.29
N GLY A 89 2.49 6.25 -15.60
CA GLY A 89 2.51 7.50 -16.37
C GLY A 89 1.13 8.07 -16.71
N SER A 90 0.09 7.24 -16.72
CA SER A 90 -1.27 7.62 -17.11
C SER A 90 -2.01 8.53 -16.12
N GLY A 91 -1.53 8.63 -14.87
CA GLY A 91 -2.20 9.38 -13.80
C GLY A 91 -3.46 8.71 -13.25
N ASN A 92 -3.81 7.49 -13.69
CA ASN A 92 -4.94 6.74 -13.15
C ASN A 92 -4.63 6.23 -11.74
N LEU A 93 -5.22 6.89 -10.72
CA LEU A 93 -5.03 6.55 -9.30
C LEU A 93 -5.34 5.09 -8.98
N LEU A 94 -6.40 4.52 -9.54
CA LEU A 94 -6.76 3.11 -9.29
C LEU A 94 -5.72 2.15 -9.86
N GLY A 95 -5.20 2.47 -11.05
CA GLY A 95 -4.11 1.72 -11.68
C GLY A 95 -2.83 1.77 -10.85
N ILE A 96 -2.46 2.96 -10.38
CA ILE A 96 -1.28 3.15 -9.51
C ILE A 96 -1.43 2.37 -8.20
N ILE A 97 -2.61 2.42 -7.56
CA ILE A 97 -2.87 1.64 -6.34
C ILE A 97 -2.71 0.15 -6.61
N ASN A 98 -3.20 -0.35 -7.74
CA ASN A 98 -3.04 -1.77 -8.09
C ASN A 98 -1.56 -2.14 -8.27
N VAL A 99 -0.76 -1.32 -8.97
CA VAL A 99 0.69 -1.54 -9.12
C VAL A 99 1.38 -1.59 -7.76
N LEU A 100 1.09 -0.64 -6.87
CA LEU A 100 1.66 -0.62 -5.51
C LEU A 100 1.24 -1.84 -4.68
N MET A 101 0.01 -2.32 -4.86
CA MET A 101 -0.47 -3.53 -4.20
C MET A 101 0.31 -4.77 -4.65
N GLN A 102 0.67 -4.90 -5.94
CA GLN A 102 1.50 -6.01 -6.39
C GLN A 102 2.92 -5.94 -5.83
N LEU A 103 3.53 -4.76 -5.78
CA LEU A 103 4.86 -4.58 -5.16
C LEU A 103 4.85 -4.95 -3.67
N ARG A 104 3.78 -4.59 -2.95
CA ARG A 104 3.59 -5.02 -1.55
C ARG A 104 3.52 -6.54 -1.41
N LYS A 105 2.86 -7.25 -2.34
CA LYS A 105 2.83 -8.72 -2.35
C LYS A 105 4.23 -9.30 -2.51
N VAL A 106 5.02 -8.80 -3.46
CA VAL A 106 6.40 -9.27 -3.69
C VAL A 106 7.27 -9.09 -2.43
N CYS A 107 7.16 -7.94 -1.76
CA CYS A 107 7.90 -7.67 -0.52
C CYS A 107 7.48 -8.59 0.63
N ASN A 108 6.18 -8.86 0.78
CA ASN A 108 5.65 -9.71 1.85
C ASN A 108 6.00 -11.19 1.62
N HIS A 109 5.67 -11.72 0.43
CA HIS A 109 6.01 -13.09 0.04
C HIS A 109 5.90 -13.29 -1.48
N PRO A 110 6.94 -13.79 -2.17
CA PRO A 110 6.95 -13.87 -3.64
C PRO A 110 5.86 -14.78 -4.22
N ASP A 111 5.40 -15.79 -3.48
CA ASP A 111 4.36 -16.71 -3.97
C ASP A 111 2.95 -16.08 -3.99
N LEU A 112 2.74 -14.96 -3.30
CA LEU A 112 1.49 -14.18 -3.44
C LEU A 112 1.41 -13.44 -4.78
N PHE A 113 2.55 -13.27 -5.45
CA PHE A 113 2.66 -12.63 -6.74
C PHE A 113 2.77 -13.66 -7.86
N ALA A 114 3.75 -14.57 -7.75
CA ALA A 114 3.98 -15.64 -8.70
C ALA A 114 4.33 -16.92 -7.95
N GLY A 115 3.37 -17.84 -7.80
CA GLY A 115 3.58 -19.14 -7.17
C GLY A 115 4.65 -19.95 -7.92
N ARG A 116 5.36 -20.83 -7.20
CA ARG A 116 6.28 -21.76 -7.85
C ARG A 116 5.49 -22.91 -8.47
N PRO A 117 5.62 -23.16 -9.78
CA PRO A 117 5.06 -24.37 -10.37
C PRO A 117 5.76 -25.60 -9.79
N ILE A 118 5.05 -26.73 -9.75
CA ILE A 118 5.66 -28.03 -9.47
C ILE A 118 6.42 -28.43 -10.74
N GLU A 119 7.74 -28.47 -10.65
CA GLU A 119 8.58 -28.97 -11.74
C GLU A 119 8.56 -30.50 -11.70
N SER A 120 8.09 -31.11 -12.80
CA SER A 120 8.18 -32.55 -13.04
C SER A 120 8.96 -32.77 -14.34
N SER A 121 9.49 -33.98 -14.51
CA SER A 121 10.15 -34.36 -15.76
C SER A 121 9.20 -34.11 -16.93
N PHE A 122 9.73 -33.55 -18.01
CA PHE A 122 8.97 -33.33 -19.24
C PHE A 122 8.45 -34.68 -19.74
N ASP A 123 7.13 -34.83 -19.82
CA ASP A 123 6.50 -35.97 -20.47
C ASP A 123 6.60 -35.76 -21.98
N MET A 124 7.28 -36.66 -22.67
CA MET A 124 7.54 -36.58 -24.11
C MET A 124 6.51 -37.46 -24.83
N PRO A 125 5.38 -36.90 -25.32
CA PRO A 125 4.42 -37.68 -26.08
C PRO A 125 5.01 -38.07 -27.45
N GLU A 126 5.10 -39.40 -27.68
CA GLU A 126 5.71 -40.09 -28.82
C GLU A 126 7.18 -39.76 -29.12
N ALA A 127 7.95 -40.79 -29.46
CA ALA A 127 9.37 -40.67 -29.77
C ALA A 127 9.56 -39.67 -30.93
N MET A 128 10.39 -38.64 -30.72
CA MET A 128 10.78 -37.68 -31.77
C MET A 128 11.28 -38.45 -32.99
N HIS A 129 10.48 -38.49 -34.06
CA HIS A 129 10.94 -38.96 -35.36
C HIS A 129 11.83 -37.86 -35.98
N LEU A 130 13.14 -37.95 -35.72
CA LEU A 130 14.14 -37.14 -36.41
C LEU A 130 14.22 -37.59 -37.87
N HIS A 131 13.54 -36.85 -38.76
CA HIS A 131 13.70 -37.01 -40.20
C HIS A 131 15.03 -36.39 -40.64
N TYR A 132 16.00 -37.23 -41.00
CA TYR A 132 17.22 -36.80 -41.66
C TYR A 132 17.07 -36.97 -43.18
N PRO A 133 17.49 -35.97 -43.99
CA PRO A 133 17.50 -36.13 -45.43
C PRO A 133 18.61 -37.12 -45.82
N THR A 134 18.22 -38.23 -46.44
CA THR A 134 19.16 -39.12 -47.13
C THR A 134 19.68 -38.44 -48.38
N ARG A 135 21.00 -38.57 -48.58
CA ARG A 135 21.78 -37.91 -49.63
C ARG A 135 21.47 -38.46 -51.03
#